data_AF-A0A919C2S6-F1
#
_entry.id   AF-A0A919C2S6-F1
#
_cell.length_a   1.000
_cell.length_b   1.000
_cell.length_c   1.000
_cell.angle_alpha   90.00
_cell.angle_beta   90.00
_cell.angle_gamma   90.00
#
_symmetry.space_group_name_H-M   'P 1'
#
loop_
_entity.id
_entity.type
_entity.pdbx_description
1 polymer ?
#
loop_
_entity_poly.entity_id
_entity_poly.type
_entity_poly.pdbx_seq_one_letter_code
_entity_poly.pdbx_strand_id
1 'polypeptide(L)' 'MSSVNDALDNARFTYEQHMRTCRQCHADAAPCAVAKHLLRIYNLARRDHLRTAGGHASGA' A
#
# COMPACT_ATOMS: atom_id res chain seq x y z
N MET A 1 -1.82 11.23 -14.86
CA MET A 1 -2.19 10.44 -13.67
C MET A 1 -1.54 9.05 -13.78
N SER A 2 -0.24 8.97 -13.51
CA SER A 2 0.50 7.68 -13.47
C SER A 2 1.21 7.53 -12.13
N SER A 3 1.86 8.61 -11.67
CA SER A 3 2.61 8.65 -10.39
C SER A 3 1.84 8.16 -9.15
N VAL A 4 0.53 8.43 -9.03
CA VAL A 4 -0.28 7.96 -7.88
C VAL A 4 -0.57 6.46 -7.98
N ASN A 5 -0.78 5.94 -9.20
CA ASN A 5 -0.97 4.52 -9.44
C ASN A 5 0.36 3.75 -9.25
N ASP A 6 1.47 4.32 -9.73
CA ASP A 6 2.82 3.81 -9.50
C ASP A 6 3.17 3.78 -8.01
N ALA A 7 2.78 4.80 -7.24
CA ALA A 7 2.99 4.84 -5.80
C ALA A 7 2.17 3.77 -5.06
N LEU A 8 0.93 3.51 -5.50
CA LEU A 8 0.08 2.45 -4.94
C LEU A 8 0.65 1.07 -5.23
N ASP A 9 1.08 0.81 -6.46
CA ASP A 9 1.65 -0.48 -6.87
C ASP A 9 2.97 -0.76 -6.15
N ASN A 10 3.87 0.24 -6.09
CA ASN A 10 5.12 0.13 -5.36
C ASN A 10 4.91 -0.13 -3.86
N ALA A 11 3.95 0.57 -3.22
CA ALA A 11 3.62 0.35 -1.81
C ALA A 11 3.05 -1.05 -1.57
N ARG A 12 2.23 -1.56 -2.50
CA ARG A 12 1.71 -2.92 -2.46
C ARG A 12 2.83 -3.94 -2.57
N PHE A 13 3.68 -3.82 -3.60
CA PHE A 13 4.80 -4.72 -3.84
C PHE A 13 5.73 -4.79 -2.63
N THR A 14 6.08 -3.63 -2.05
CA THR A 14 6.95 -3.55 -0.88
C THR A 14 6.35 -4.27 0.34
N TYR A 15 5.05 -4.10 0.59
CA TYR A 15 4.35 -4.79 1.66
C TYR A 15 4.31 -6.31 1.44
N GLU A 16 3.91 -6.77 0.25
CA GLU A 16 3.84 -8.20 -0.08
C GLU A 16 5.22 -8.86 -0.03
N GLN A 17 6.26 -8.19 -0.54
CA GLN A 17 7.63 -8.67 -0.49
C GLN A 17 8.11 -8.84 0.96
N HIS A 18 7.79 -7.88 1.84
CA HIS A 18 8.14 -7.96 3.25
C HIS A 18 7.44 -9.13 3.96
N MET A 19 6.15 -9.36 3.67
CA MET A 19 5.41 -10.48 4.24
C MET A 19 6.03 -11.84 3.86
N ARG A 20 6.64 -11.93 2.67
CA ARG A 20 7.32 -13.16 2.19
C ARG A 20 8.73 -13.34 2.76
N THR A 21 9.46 -12.27 3.03
CA THR A 21 10.88 -12.32 3.46
C THR A 21 11.08 -12.17 4.95
N CYS A 22 10.14 -11.55 5.66
CA CYS A 22 10.26 -11.34 7.09
C CYS A 22 9.91 -12.61 7.87
N ARG A 23 10.92 -13.19 8.54
CA ARG A 23 10.74 -14.38 9.38
C ARG A 23 9.66 -14.20 10.46
N GLN A 24 9.57 -13.02 11.10
CA GLN A 24 8.56 -12.77 12.14
C GLN A 24 7.14 -12.81 11.57
N CYS A 25 6.92 -12.13 10.44
CA CYS A 25 5.62 -12.13 9.77
C CYS A 25 5.25 -13.53 9.23
N HIS A 26 6.25 -14.31 8.81
CA HIS A 26 6.07 -15.66 8.31
C HIS A 26 5.84 -16.70 9.42
N ALA A 27 6.52 -16.56 10.56
CA ALA A 27 6.53 -17.57 11.62
C ALA A 27 5.37 -17.43 12.61
N ASP A 28 5.04 -16.20 13.01
CA ASP A 28 4.07 -15.94 14.09
C ASP A 28 2.71 -15.47 13.57
N ALA A 29 2.57 -15.28 12.25
CA ALA A 29 1.44 -14.60 11.60
C ALA A 29 1.09 -13.21 12.19
N ALA A 30 1.91 -12.70 13.10
CA ALA A 30 1.78 -11.39 13.72
C ALA A 30 2.55 -10.36 12.88
N PRO A 31 1.90 -9.28 12.41
CA PRO A 31 2.57 -8.27 11.62
C PRO A 31 3.59 -7.52 12.49
N CYS A 32 4.85 -7.60 12.08
CA CYS A 32 5.94 -6.86 12.73
C CYS A 32 5.75 -5.33 12.55
N ALA A 33 6.54 -4.53 13.27
CA ALA A 33 6.46 -3.07 13.19
C ALA A 33 6.65 -2.54 11.75
N VAL A 34 7.54 -3.16 10.98
CA VAL A 34 7.78 -2.81 9.56
C VAL A 34 6.58 -3.16 8.69
N ALA A 35 6.01 -4.36 8.85
CA ALA A 35 4.78 -4.75 8.14
C ALA A 35 3.62 -3.79 8.44
N LYS A 36 3.46 -3.37 9.70
CA LYS A 36 2.46 -2.35 10.09
C LYS A 36 2.72 -1.00 9.41
N HIS A 37 3.98 -0.59 9.33
CA HIS A 37 4.36 0.65 8.66
C HIS A 37 4.08 0.60 7.15
N LEU A 38 4.48 -0.48 6.47
CA LEU A 38 4.25 -0.69 5.04
C LEU A 38 2.75 -0.75 4.72
N LEU A 39 1.97 -1.45 5.56
CA LEU A 39 0.52 -1.50 5.42
C LEU A 39 -0.12 -0.11 5.59
N ARG A 40 0.40 0.73 6.49
CA ARG A 40 -0.05 2.12 6.64
C ARG A 40 0.21 2.92 5.37
N ILE A 41 1.40 2.81 4.78
CA ILE A 41 1.77 3.50 3.53
C ILE A 41 0.85 3.06 2.39
N TYR A 42 0.66 1.75 2.20
CA TYR A 42 -0.25 1.21 1.19
C TYR A 42 -1.68 1.76 1.35
N ASN A 43 -2.22 1.80 2.58
CA ASN A 43 -3.56 2.35 2.83
C ASN A 43 -3.65 3.86 2.58
N LEU A 44 -2.57 4.62 2.78
CA LEU A 44 -2.51 6.04 2.44
C LEU A 44 -2.53 6.23 0.91
N ALA A 45 -1.65 5.52 0.19
CA ALA A 45 -1.62 5.54 -1.27
C ALA A 45 -2.96 5.10 -1.88
N ARG A 46 -3.63 4.08 -1.31
CA ARG A 46 -4.95 3.63 -1.78
C ARG A 46 -6.01 4.70 -1.61
N ARG A 47 -6.00 5.43 -0.49
CA ARG A 47 -6.94 6.54 -0.26
C ARG A 47 -6.67 7.70 -1.20
N ASP A 48 -5.41 8.02 -1.45
CA ASP A 48 -5.03 9.07 -2.40
C ASP A 48 -5.44 8.72 -3.84
N HIS A 49 -5.23 7.47 -4.24
CA HIS A 49 -5.70 6.92 -5.51
C HIS A 49 -7.22 7.04 -5.65
N LEU A 50 -7.99 6.65 -4.61
CA LEU A 50 -9.46 6.78 -4.61
C LEU A 50 -9.93 8.24 -4.70
N ARG A 51 -9.23 9.18 -4.05
CA ARG A 51 -9.54 10.61 -4.15
C ARG A 51 -9.25 11.16 -5.55
N THR A 52 -8.12 10.77 -6.12
CA THR A 52 -7.72 11.16 -7.47
C THR A 52 -8.68 10.59 -8.51
N ALA A 53 -9.12 9.33 -8.34
CA ALA A 53 -10.11 8.68 -9.19
C ALA A 53 -11.51 9.30 -9.02
N GLY A 54 -11.94 9.60 -7.79
CA GLY A 54 -13.25 10.21 -7.51
C GLY A 54 -13.36 11.68 -7.91
N GLY A 55 -12.24 12.43 -7.85
CA GLY A 55 -12.16 13.81 -8.35
C GLY A 55 -12.28 13.91 -9.87
N HIS A 56 -11.94 12.84 -10.61
CA HIS A 56 -12.13 12.76 -12.06
C HIS A 56 -13.58 12.47 -12.47
N ALA A 57 -14.44 12.03 -11.55
CA ALA A 57 -15.85 11.74 -11.82
C ALA A 57 -16.78 12.93 -11.51
N SER A 58 -16.29 14.01 -10.91
CA SER A 58 -17.10 15.18 -10.51
C SER A 58 -16.91 16.41 -11.41
N GLY A 59 -16.27 16.25 -12.57
CA GLY A 59 -16.13 17.29 -13.59
C GLY A 59 -16.74 16.82 -14.91
N ALA A 60 -18.07 16.84 -15.00
CA ALA A 60 -18.84 16.69 -16.24
C ALA A 60 -19.74 17.91 -16.40
#